data_AF-A0A6C0JD29-F1
#
_entry.id   AF-A0A6C0JD29-F1
#
_cell.length_a   1.000
_cell.length_b   1.000
_cell.length_c   1.000
_cell.angle_alpha   90.00
_cell.angle_beta   90.00
_cell.angle_gamma   90.00
#
_symmetry.space_group_name_H-M   'P 1'
#
loop_
_entity.id
_entity.type
_entity.pdbx_description
1 polymer ?
#
loop_
_entity_poly.entity_id
_entity_poly.type
_entity_poly.pdbx_seq_one_letter_code
_entity_poly.pdbx_strand_id
1 'polypeptide(L)'
;MISVQAVHTPMIRPRKKKLKLTRSVINDLKEISKLSYLNRWEYAGKVERDNFTFSKPEYVTSKCRNCVKSKEIEQIWYSEIGFHTHPGLGETNDIVTENTPIYVTLPSSQDFEAYIKGFPEMQCNILCDAHGYYIIDIIKSDDYNTLPLPSAVDNYMSRVRSKPFMRICVFSDEGLEYFNTTLKNWKQQINSEIHTDLMHQFGISMRYYGYSDEPPVITIHMV
;
A
#
# COMPACT_ATOMS: atom_id res chain seq x y z
N MET A 1 -51.42 -2.35 18.79
CA MET A 1 -49.96 -2.62 18.71
C MET A 1 -49.63 -2.81 17.23
N ILE A 2 -48.95 -1.85 16.61
CA ILE A 2 -48.50 -1.97 15.22
C ILE A 2 -47.07 -2.52 15.28
N SER A 3 -46.90 -3.77 14.88
CA SER A 3 -45.59 -4.39 14.68
C SER A 3 -44.98 -3.82 13.41
N VAL A 4 -44.00 -2.92 13.56
CA VAL A 4 -43.18 -2.47 12.43
C VAL A 4 -42.18 -3.59 12.15
N GLN A 5 -42.47 -4.41 11.13
CA GLN A 5 -41.47 -5.32 10.58
C GLN A 5 -40.40 -4.48 9.89
N ALA A 6 -39.17 -4.54 10.41
CA ALA A 6 -38.02 -3.98 9.73
C ALA A 6 -37.87 -4.65 8.37
N VAL A 7 -38.10 -3.89 7.30
CA VAL A 7 -37.82 -4.32 5.94
C VAL A 7 -36.30 -4.44 5.84
N HIS A 8 -35.79 -5.66 5.91
CA HIS A 8 -34.38 -5.93 5.67
C HIS A 8 -34.16 -5.85 4.16
N THR A 9 -33.96 -4.64 3.64
CA THR A 9 -33.53 -4.45 2.26
C THR A 9 -32.16 -5.11 2.12
N PRO A 10 -32.00 -6.16 1.31
CA PRO A 10 -30.71 -6.78 1.13
C PRO A 10 -29.78 -5.75 0.49
N MET A 11 -28.72 -5.37 1.21
CA MET A 11 -27.71 -4.47 0.69
C MET A 11 -27.05 -5.16 -0.51
N ILE A 12 -27.28 -4.63 -1.71
CA ILE A 12 -26.68 -5.17 -2.93
C ILE A 12 -25.17 -4.96 -2.80
N ARG A 13 -24.43 -6.04 -2.49
CA ARG A 13 -22.97 -5.98 -2.41
C ARG A 13 -22.41 -5.72 -3.81
N PRO A 14 -21.51 -4.73 -3.98
CA PRO A 14 -20.87 -4.51 -5.26
C PRO A 14 -20.14 -5.78 -5.69
N ARG A 15 -20.32 -6.19 -6.95
CA ARG A 15 -19.63 -7.38 -7.47
C ARG A 15 -18.13 -7.15 -7.44
N LYS A 16 -17.36 -8.19 -7.11
CA LYS A 16 -15.89 -8.11 -7.07
C LYS A 16 -15.27 -8.67 -8.34
N LYS A 17 -14.22 -8.03 -8.84
CA LYS A 17 -13.40 -8.48 -9.97
C LYS A 17 -11.97 -8.65 -9.51
N LYS A 18 -11.34 -9.74 -9.96
CA LYS A 18 -9.90 -9.97 -9.82
C LYS A 18 -9.19 -9.43 -11.05
N LEU A 19 -8.16 -8.64 -10.85
CA LEU A 19 -7.35 -8.04 -11.90
C LEU A 19 -5.88 -8.37 -11.67
N LYS A 20 -5.20 -8.88 -12.70
CA LYS A 20 -3.76 -9.07 -12.64
C LYS A 20 -3.06 -7.79 -13.10
N LEU A 21 -2.22 -7.20 -12.24
CA LEU A 21 -1.37 -6.09 -12.66
C LEU A 21 -0.43 -6.57 -13.77
N THR A 22 -0.14 -5.72 -14.75
CA THR A 22 0.79 -6.10 -15.82
C THR A 22 2.22 -5.84 -15.39
N ARG A 23 3.17 -6.57 -15.98
CA ARG A 23 4.60 -6.28 -15.77
C ARG A 23 4.95 -4.86 -16.17
N SER A 24 4.29 -4.30 -17.19
CA SER A 24 4.50 -2.90 -17.61
C SER A 24 4.18 -1.92 -16.49
N VAL A 25 3.03 -2.07 -15.82
CA VAL A 25 2.66 -1.21 -14.68
C VAL A 25 3.69 -1.32 -13.56
N ILE A 26 4.12 -2.54 -13.21
CA ILE A 26 5.13 -2.74 -12.16
C ILE A 26 6.47 -2.08 -12.54
N ASN A 27 6.87 -2.17 -13.82
CA ASN A 27 8.08 -1.51 -14.29
C ASN A 27 7.95 0.02 -14.26
N ASP A 28 6.82 0.59 -14.67
CA ASP A 28 6.58 2.02 -14.61
C ASP A 28 6.62 2.54 -13.16
N LEU A 29 6.00 1.80 -12.23
CA LEU A 29 6.06 2.11 -10.80
C LEU A 29 7.48 2.00 -10.24
N LYS A 30 8.27 1.02 -10.68
CA LYS A 30 9.70 0.89 -10.32
C LYS A 30 10.49 2.12 -10.79
N GLU A 31 10.27 2.58 -12.01
CA GLU A 31 10.94 3.78 -12.53
C GLU A 31 10.57 5.03 -11.72
N ILE A 32 9.30 5.19 -11.32
CA ILE A 32 8.87 6.29 -10.44
C ILE A 32 9.52 6.16 -9.05
N SER A 33 9.62 4.95 -8.50
CA SER A 33 10.34 4.71 -7.25
C SER A 33 11.84 5.03 -7.37
N LYS A 34 12.45 4.80 -8.54
CA LYS A 34 13.84 5.19 -8.81
C LYS A 34 14.00 6.71 -8.83
N LEU A 35 13.04 7.43 -9.41
CA LEU A 35 13.00 8.91 -9.33
C LEU A 35 12.86 9.38 -7.88
N SER A 36 11.98 8.75 -7.09
CA SER A 36 11.81 9.01 -5.66
C SER A 36 13.10 8.87 -4.88
N TYR A 37 13.80 7.75 -5.11
CA TYR A 37 15.11 7.48 -4.53
C TYR A 37 16.14 8.56 -4.92
N LEU A 38 16.28 8.85 -6.22
CA LEU A 38 17.33 9.76 -6.72
C LEU A 38 17.11 11.20 -6.24
N ASN A 39 15.87 11.65 -6.22
CA ASN A 39 15.53 13.02 -5.83
C ASN A 39 15.30 13.18 -4.32
N ARG A 40 15.19 12.06 -3.59
CA ARG A 40 14.79 12.01 -2.18
C ARG A 40 13.43 12.70 -1.94
N TRP A 41 12.46 12.46 -2.83
CA TRP A 41 11.11 13.02 -2.76
C TRP A 41 10.05 11.94 -2.82
N GLU A 42 8.94 12.12 -2.10
CA GLU A 42 7.74 11.33 -2.31
C GLU A 42 7.02 11.78 -3.58
N TYR A 43 6.47 10.79 -4.27
CA TYR A 43 5.58 10.91 -5.40
C TYR A 43 4.28 10.21 -5.03
N ALA A 44 3.16 10.78 -5.41
CA ALA A 44 1.84 10.17 -5.29
C ALA A 44 1.19 10.17 -6.67
N GLY A 45 0.32 9.21 -6.93
CA GLY A 45 -0.22 9.04 -8.26
C GLY A 45 -1.39 8.08 -8.35
N LYS A 46 -1.80 7.85 -9.59
CA LYS A 46 -2.87 6.93 -9.96
C LYS A 46 -2.48 6.06 -11.13
N VAL A 47 -3.04 4.86 -11.17
CA VAL A 47 -3.02 3.99 -12.35
C VAL A 47 -4.45 3.84 -12.84
N GLU A 48 -4.76 4.44 -13.98
CA GLU A 48 -6.08 4.28 -14.58
C GLU A 48 -6.18 2.97 -15.35
N ARG A 49 -7.41 2.54 -15.60
CA ARG A 49 -7.70 1.35 -16.39
C ARG A 49 -8.85 1.63 -17.33
N ASP A 50 -8.65 1.31 -18.59
CA ASP A 50 -9.73 1.15 -19.56
C ASP A 50 -9.94 -0.35 -19.79
N ASN A 51 -11.08 -0.87 -19.32
CA ASN A 51 -11.48 -2.28 -19.46
C ASN A 51 -10.46 -3.31 -18.93
N PHE A 52 -9.49 -3.73 -19.73
CA PHE A 52 -8.47 -4.71 -19.36
C PHE A 52 -7.04 -4.18 -19.51
N THR A 53 -6.90 -2.92 -19.90
CA THR A 53 -5.60 -2.28 -20.15
C THR A 53 -5.37 -1.20 -19.10
N PHE A 54 -4.21 -1.26 -18.45
CA PHE A 54 -3.78 -0.22 -17.54
C PHE A 54 -3.12 0.90 -18.33
N SER A 55 -3.41 2.15 -17.97
CA SER A 55 -2.68 3.30 -18.48
C SER A 55 -1.29 3.39 -17.85
N LYS A 56 -0.46 4.25 -18.43
CA LYS A 56 0.79 4.65 -17.79
C LYS A 56 0.47 5.41 -16.50
N PRO A 57 1.16 5.16 -15.37
CA PRO A 57 0.91 5.87 -14.13
C PRO A 57 1.09 7.39 -14.27
N GLU A 58 0.14 8.14 -13.73
CA GLU A 58 0.23 9.60 -13.58
C GLU A 58 0.64 9.93 -12.15
N TYR A 59 1.50 10.94 -11.96
CA TYR A 59 2.01 11.29 -10.63
C TYR A 59 2.21 12.79 -10.45
N VAL A 60 2.21 13.18 -9.17
CA VAL A 60 2.56 14.52 -8.68
C VAL A 60 3.59 14.41 -7.55
N THR A 61 4.27 15.51 -7.25
CA THR A 61 5.16 15.62 -6.09
C THR A 61 5.20 17.05 -5.58
N SER A 62 5.29 17.23 -4.26
CA SER A 62 5.57 18.53 -3.64
C SER A 62 7.06 18.73 -3.35
N LYS A 63 7.93 17.84 -3.86
CA LYS A 63 9.38 17.83 -3.64
C LYS A 63 9.76 17.74 -2.16
N CYS A 64 8.93 17.07 -1.36
CA CYS A 64 9.18 16.81 0.05
C CYS A 64 9.55 15.34 0.22
N ARG A 65 10.43 15.06 1.19
CA ARG A 65 10.99 13.72 1.38
C ARG A 65 10.03 12.73 2.05
N ASN A 66 9.08 13.24 2.82
CA ASN A 66 8.27 12.45 3.76
C ASN A 66 6.76 12.68 3.62
N CYS A 67 6.36 13.39 2.58
CA CYS A 67 4.97 13.57 2.22
C CYS A 67 4.84 14.12 0.80
N VAL A 68 3.66 13.93 0.20
CA VAL A 68 3.16 14.81 -0.85
C VAL A 68 2.12 15.74 -0.21
N LYS A 69 2.28 17.06 -0.41
CA LYS A 69 1.37 18.05 0.18
C LYS A 69 -0.03 17.98 -0.44
N SER A 70 -1.05 18.34 0.35
CA SER A 70 -2.47 18.19 -0.01
C SER A 70 -2.87 18.87 -1.31
N LYS A 71 -2.34 20.07 -1.58
CA LYS A 71 -2.65 20.85 -2.80
C LYS A 71 -2.26 20.10 -4.09
N GLU A 72 -1.17 19.35 -4.04
CA GLU A 72 -0.69 18.52 -5.13
C GLU A 72 -1.50 17.22 -5.20
N ILE A 73 -1.73 16.58 -4.06
CA ILE A 73 -2.51 15.34 -3.93
C ILE A 73 -3.94 15.47 -4.48
N GLU A 74 -4.63 16.57 -4.22
CA GLU A 74 -6.04 16.78 -4.62
C GLU A 74 -6.28 16.65 -6.14
N GLN A 75 -5.23 16.74 -6.96
CA GLN A 75 -5.30 16.61 -8.42
C GLN A 75 -5.43 15.16 -8.90
N ILE A 76 -5.06 14.20 -8.04
CA ILE A 76 -4.90 12.78 -8.40
C ILE A 76 -5.53 11.82 -7.39
N TRP A 77 -5.89 12.31 -6.19
CA TRP A 77 -6.46 11.51 -5.11
C TRP A 77 -7.86 11.02 -5.46
N TYR A 78 -8.27 9.88 -4.88
CA TYR A 78 -9.52 9.16 -5.15
C TYR A 78 -9.62 8.43 -6.50
N SER A 79 -8.51 7.85 -6.97
CA SER A 79 -8.53 6.88 -8.08
C SER A 79 -8.72 5.44 -7.58
N GLU A 80 -9.31 4.57 -8.40
CA GLU A 80 -9.54 3.14 -8.09
C GLU A 80 -8.24 2.44 -7.63
N ILE A 81 -7.11 2.77 -8.28
CA ILE A 81 -5.76 2.29 -7.95
C ILE A 81 -4.86 3.50 -7.70
N GLY A 82 -4.69 3.84 -6.42
CA GLY A 82 -3.75 4.87 -5.97
C GLY A 82 -2.37 4.28 -5.72
N PHE A 83 -1.33 5.12 -5.81
CA PHE A 83 0.00 4.76 -5.34
C PHE A 83 0.75 5.94 -4.74
N HIS A 84 1.75 5.65 -3.92
CA HIS A 84 2.78 6.61 -3.54
C HIS A 84 4.12 5.93 -3.35
N THR A 85 5.20 6.71 -3.26
CA THR A 85 6.57 6.22 -3.13
C THR A 85 7.18 6.62 -1.81
N HIS A 86 7.93 5.72 -1.17
CA HIS A 86 8.86 6.06 -0.10
C HIS A 86 10.30 6.16 -0.65
N PRO A 87 11.02 7.27 -0.44
CA PRO A 87 12.39 7.40 -0.89
C PRO A 87 13.30 6.40 -0.17
N GLY A 88 13.98 5.54 -0.92
CA GLY A 88 14.93 4.59 -0.34
C GLY A 88 16.29 5.18 0.04
N LEU A 89 17.15 4.31 0.56
CA LEU A 89 18.54 4.59 0.92
C LEU A 89 19.52 3.73 0.10
N GLY A 90 20.77 4.23 -0.02
CA GLY A 90 21.91 3.79 -0.89
C GLY A 90 21.98 2.32 -1.28
N GLU A 91 22.68 1.79 -2.25
CA GLU A 91 22.78 2.07 -3.68
C GLU A 91 21.64 1.33 -4.42
N THR A 92 21.22 1.80 -5.59
CA THR A 92 20.26 1.04 -6.41
C THR A 92 20.94 -0.14 -7.07
N ASN A 93 20.90 -1.30 -6.42
CA ASN A 93 21.27 -2.56 -7.07
C ASN A 93 20.21 -2.91 -8.11
N ASP A 94 20.58 -2.94 -9.39
CA ASP A 94 19.66 -3.31 -10.49
C ASP A 94 19.18 -4.77 -10.37
N ILE A 95 19.97 -5.61 -9.70
CA ILE A 95 19.66 -7.02 -9.44
C ILE A 95 19.47 -7.23 -7.93
N VAL A 96 18.20 -7.31 -7.51
CA VAL A 96 17.82 -7.68 -6.14
C VAL A 96 17.37 -9.14 -6.14
N THR A 97 17.99 -9.95 -5.29
CA THR A 97 17.60 -11.34 -5.03
C THR A 97 17.02 -11.47 -3.62
N GLU A 98 16.43 -12.61 -3.32
CA GLU A 98 15.86 -12.92 -2.00
C GLU A 98 16.83 -12.69 -0.83
N ASN A 99 18.13 -12.92 -1.03
CA ASN A 99 19.15 -12.74 0.02
C ASN A 99 19.88 -11.39 -0.03
N THR A 100 19.53 -10.51 -0.97
CA THR A 100 20.16 -9.18 -1.10
C THR A 100 19.80 -8.34 0.12
N PRO A 101 20.80 -7.75 0.82
CA PRO A 101 20.54 -6.74 1.84
C PRO A 101 19.85 -5.53 1.23
N ILE A 102 18.78 -5.06 1.88
CA ILE A 102 17.96 -3.95 1.42
C ILE A 102 17.59 -3.04 2.59
N TYR A 103 17.34 -1.77 2.26
CA TYR A 103 16.67 -0.83 3.15
C TYR A 103 15.23 -0.68 2.69
N VAL A 104 14.31 -0.82 3.64
CA VAL A 104 12.87 -0.76 3.39
C VAL A 104 12.19 0.08 4.44
N THR A 105 10.99 0.52 4.13
CA THR A 105 10.12 1.33 4.97
C THR A 105 8.82 0.58 5.25
N LEU A 106 8.15 0.90 6.35
CA LEU A 106 6.78 0.45 6.60
C LEU A 106 5.79 1.56 6.25
N PRO A 107 4.55 1.22 5.85
CA PRO A 107 3.47 2.20 5.83
C PRO A 107 3.35 2.91 7.19
N SER A 108 3.25 4.23 7.13
CA SER A 108 3.04 5.14 8.26
C SER A 108 1.58 5.16 8.70
N SER A 109 1.30 5.83 9.82
CA SER A 109 -0.09 6.05 10.27
C SER A 109 -0.85 6.91 9.26
N GLN A 110 -0.19 7.89 8.64
CA GLN A 110 -0.77 8.75 7.60
C GLN A 110 -1.14 7.94 6.36
N ASP A 111 -0.32 6.97 5.96
CA ASP A 111 -0.60 6.11 4.79
C ASP A 111 -1.87 5.28 5.00
N PHE A 112 -2.01 4.67 6.18
CA PHE A 112 -3.23 3.92 6.51
C PHE A 112 -4.44 4.84 6.63
N GLU A 113 -4.32 5.99 7.29
CA GLU A 113 -5.42 6.94 7.44
C GLU A 113 -5.92 7.45 6.09
N ALA A 114 -4.99 7.84 5.21
CA ALA A 114 -5.24 8.21 3.83
C ALA A 114 -6.05 7.14 3.10
N TYR A 115 -5.58 5.89 3.16
CA TYR A 115 -6.22 4.78 2.47
C TYR A 115 -7.62 4.49 3.02
N ILE A 116 -7.77 4.41 4.34
CA ILE A 116 -9.05 4.12 5.01
C ILE A 116 -10.09 5.19 4.69
N LYS A 117 -9.70 6.48 4.71
CA LYS A 117 -10.59 7.59 4.38
C LYS A 117 -10.87 7.74 2.89
N GLY A 118 -9.97 7.21 2.05
CA GLY A 118 -10.09 7.25 0.59
C GLY A 118 -11.02 6.19 0.01
N PHE A 119 -11.41 5.17 0.79
CA PHE A 119 -12.34 4.14 0.37
C PHE A 119 -13.81 4.66 0.45
N PRO A 120 -14.70 4.33 -0.51
CA PRO A 120 -14.58 3.29 -1.55
C PRO A 120 -13.92 3.74 -2.87
N GLU A 121 -13.57 5.00 -3.04
CA GLU A 121 -12.99 5.50 -4.29
C GLU A 121 -11.59 4.92 -4.55
N MET A 122 -10.75 4.89 -3.51
CA MET A 122 -9.44 4.23 -3.52
C MET A 122 -9.60 2.79 -3.03
N GLN A 123 -9.60 1.85 -3.96
CA GLN A 123 -9.85 0.44 -3.65
C GLN A 123 -8.57 -0.38 -3.49
N CYS A 124 -7.52 -0.02 -4.23
CA CYS A 124 -6.19 -0.58 -4.11
C CYS A 124 -5.18 0.55 -3.92
N ASN A 125 -4.35 0.46 -2.88
CA ASN A 125 -3.23 1.36 -2.69
C ASN A 125 -1.91 0.62 -2.87
N ILE A 126 -1.01 1.17 -3.68
CA ILE A 126 0.32 0.64 -3.94
C ILE A 126 1.37 1.56 -3.30
N LEU A 127 2.12 1.04 -2.34
CA LEU A 127 3.23 1.80 -1.74
C LEU A 127 4.54 1.29 -2.32
N CYS A 128 5.16 2.08 -3.19
CA CYS A 128 6.42 1.76 -3.83
C CYS A 128 7.60 2.09 -2.91
N ASP A 129 8.45 1.10 -2.67
CA ASP A 129 9.72 1.22 -1.95
C ASP A 129 10.87 0.99 -2.95
N ALA A 130 12.12 1.23 -2.56
CA ALA A 130 13.27 1.14 -3.47
C ALA A 130 13.50 -0.26 -4.07
N HIS A 131 13.15 -1.31 -3.34
CA HIS A 131 13.41 -2.70 -3.75
C HIS A 131 12.15 -3.56 -3.96
N GLY A 132 10.98 -2.96 -3.79
CA GLY A 132 9.71 -3.65 -3.90
C GLY A 132 8.55 -2.72 -3.63
N TYR A 133 7.36 -3.25 -3.44
CA TYR A 133 6.16 -2.47 -3.22
C TYR A 133 5.15 -3.25 -2.38
N TYR A 134 4.34 -2.50 -1.64
CA TYR A 134 3.18 -3.02 -0.95
C TYR A 134 1.96 -2.93 -1.85
N ILE A 135 1.10 -3.94 -1.77
CA ILE A 135 -0.30 -3.85 -2.18
C ILE A 135 -1.15 -3.87 -0.92
N ILE A 136 -2.00 -2.85 -0.76
CA ILE A 136 -2.87 -2.67 0.40
C ILE A 136 -4.32 -2.56 -0.09
N ASP A 137 -5.19 -3.42 0.44
CA ASP A 137 -6.64 -3.36 0.21
C ASP A 137 -7.47 -3.57 1.50
N ILE A 138 -8.65 -2.96 1.62
CA ILE A 138 -9.61 -3.13 2.76
C ILE A 138 -10.93 -3.78 2.34
N ILE A 139 -10.94 -4.48 1.21
CA ILE A 139 -12.14 -5.06 0.58
C ILE A 139 -12.83 -6.09 1.50
N LYS A 140 -12.06 -6.73 2.39
CA LYS A 140 -12.61 -7.67 3.38
C LYS A 140 -13.26 -6.94 4.56
N SER A 141 -12.78 -5.76 4.95
CA SER A 141 -13.44 -4.92 5.96
C SER A 141 -14.83 -4.50 5.47
N ASP A 142 -14.94 -4.10 4.20
CA ASP A 142 -16.21 -3.78 3.54
C ASP A 142 -17.17 -4.98 3.50
N ASP A 143 -16.69 -6.22 3.33
CA ASP A 143 -17.54 -7.42 3.43
C ASP A 143 -18.23 -7.58 4.78
N TYR A 144 -17.66 -6.99 5.83
CA TYR A 144 -18.21 -6.95 7.18
C TYR A 144 -19.06 -5.71 7.45
N ASN A 145 -19.23 -4.81 6.46
CA ASN A 145 -19.87 -3.50 6.59
C ASN A 145 -19.21 -2.62 7.67
N THR A 146 -17.89 -2.76 7.86
CA THR A 146 -17.14 -2.02 8.87
C THR A 146 -15.81 -1.55 8.29
N LEU A 147 -15.57 -0.23 8.27
CA LEU A 147 -14.23 0.29 7.98
C LEU A 147 -13.38 0.30 9.25
N PRO A 148 -12.09 -0.05 9.16
CA PRO A 148 -11.22 -0.04 10.33
C PRO A 148 -10.99 1.40 10.80
N LEU A 149 -10.89 1.59 12.12
CA LEU A 149 -10.56 2.91 12.69
C LEU A 149 -9.06 3.19 12.50
N PRO A 150 -8.66 4.32 11.89
CA PRO A 150 -7.24 4.64 11.65
C PRO A 150 -6.38 4.57 12.92
N SER A 151 -6.88 5.09 14.04
CA SER A 151 -6.18 5.04 15.34
C SER A 151 -6.00 3.62 15.88
N ALA A 152 -6.92 2.69 15.59
CA ALA A 152 -6.78 1.30 16.00
C ALA A 152 -5.69 0.58 15.19
N VAL A 153 -5.61 0.87 13.88
CA VAL A 153 -4.57 0.37 12.99
C VAL A 153 -3.20 0.93 13.39
N ASP A 154 -3.11 2.23 13.67
CA ASP A 154 -1.88 2.87 14.14
C ASP A 154 -1.37 2.27 15.45
N ASN A 155 -2.26 2.08 16.44
CA ASN A 155 -1.91 1.41 17.69
C ASN A 155 -1.40 -0.02 17.46
N TYR A 156 -1.98 -0.75 16.50
CA TYR A 156 -1.49 -2.08 16.13
C TYR A 156 -0.11 -2.01 15.46
N MET A 157 0.08 -1.11 14.50
CA MET A 157 1.35 -0.96 13.80
C MET A 157 2.47 -0.48 14.73
N SER A 158 2.15 0.30 15.76
CA SER A 158 3.09 0.64 16.86
C SER A 158 3.54 -0.60 17.63
N ARG A 159 2.65 -1.57 17.88
CA ARG A 159 3.02 -2.87 18.49
C ARG A 159 3.81 -3.76 17.52
N VAL A 160 3.54 -3.69 16.22
CA VAL A 160 4.35 -4.38 15.21
C VAL A 160 5.80 -3.88 15.25
N ARG A 161 5.99 -2.55 15.30
CA ARG A 161 7.33 -1.93 15.40
C ARG A 161 8.09 -2.34 16.65
N SER A 162 7.40 -2.72 17.74
CA SER A 162 8.05 -3.21 18.97
C SER A 162 8.38 -4.71 18.96
N LYS A 163 7.95 -5.47 17.94
CA LYS A 163 8.30 -6.89 17.80
C LYS A 163 9.82 -7.07 17.61
N PRO A 164 10.43 -8.18 18.09
CA PRO A 164 11.88 -8.37 18.06
C PRO A 164 12.53 -8.18 16.69
N PHE A 165 11.95 -8.75 15.63
CA PHE A 165 12.45 -8.60 14.26
C PHE A 165 12.54 -7.12 13.85
N MET A 166 11.47 -6.35 14.07
CA MET A 166 11.42 -4.92 13.73
C MET A 166 12.46 -4.13 14.52
N ARG A 167 12.54 -4.36 15.84
CA ARG A 167 13.49 -3.65 16.71
C ARG A 167 14.96 -3.91 16.38
N ILE A 168 15.29 -5.09 15.88
CA ILE A 168 16.67 -5.45 15.51
C ILE A 168 17.05 -4.80 14.18
N CYS A 169 16.12 -4.71 13.24
CA CYS A 169 16.38 -4.21 11.89
C CYS A 169 16.25 -2.69 11.75
N VAL A 170 15.55 -2.01 12.67
CA VAL A 170 15.21 -0.59 12.54
C VAL A 170 16.40 0.35 12.78
N PHE A 171 16.47 1.42 12.00
CA PHE A 171 17.34 2.58 12.23
C PHE A 171 16.67 3.84 11.68
N SER A 172 17.26 5.01 11.98
CA SER A 172 16.79 6.29 11.47
C SER A 172 17.83 6.96 10.59
N ASP A 173 17.39 7.51 9.46
CA ASP A 173 18.17 8.41 8.59
C ASP A 173 17.38 9.70 8.39
N GLU A 174 17.97 10.83 8.78
CA GLU A 174 17.34 12.17 8.71
C GLU A 174 15.91 12.23 9.30
N GLY A 175 15.66 11.49 10.38
CA GLY A 175 14.36 11.47 11.07
C GLY A 175 13.30 10.57 10.43
N LEU A 176 13.68 9.80 9.41
CA LEU A 176 12.81 8.79 8.78
C LEU A 176 13.21 7.38 9.25
N GLU A 177 12.22 6.50 9.35
CA GLU A 177 12.37 5.11 9.80
C GLU A 177 12.69 4.19 8.62
N TYR A 178 13.77 3.41 8.76
CA TYR A 178 14.15 2.39 7.80
C TYR A 178 14.48 1.08 8.51
N PHE A 179 14.36 -0.02 7.78
CA PHE A 179 14.69 -1.36 8.25
C PHE A 179 15.78 -1.96 7.36
N ASN A 180 16.88 -2.39 7.96
CA ASN A 180 17.93 -3.14 7.29
C ASN A 180 17.65 -4.63 7.41
N THR A 181 17.41 -5.30 6.29
CA THR A 181 17.00 -6.69 6.22
C THR A 181 17.37 -7.30 4.86
N THR A 182 16.93 -8.52 4.58
CA THR A 182 16.92 -9.08 3.22
C THR A 182 15.51 -9.07 2.64
N LEU A 183 15.40 -9.09 1.31
CA LEU A 183 14.10 -9.17 0.62
C LEU A 183 13.26 -10.36 1.12
N LYS A 184 13.89 -11.52 1.30
CA LYS A 184 13.26 -12.74 1.82
C LYS A 184 12.67 -12.55 3.21
N ASN A 185 13.49 -12.05 4.14
CA ASN A 185 13.06 -11.88 5.52
C ASN A 185 11.97 -10.82 5.63
N TRP A 186 12.06 -9.75 4.83
CA TRP A 186 11.01 -8.73 4.78
C TRP A 186 9.70 -9.29 4.25
N LYS A 187 9.72 -9.96 3.08
CA LYS A 187 8.55 -10.62 2.51
C LYS A 187 7.95 -11.62 3.50
N GLN A 188 8.77 -12.41 4.19
CA GLN A 188 8.31 -13.33 5.22
C GLN A 188 7.59 -12.58 6.34
N GLN A 189 8.21 -11.55 6.92
CA GLN A 189 7.61 -10.79 8.03
C GLN A 189 6.29 -10.11 7.64
N ILE A 190 6.25 -9.45 6.47
CA ILE A 190 5.05 -8.75 6.00
C ILE A 190 3.96 -9.74 5.61
N ASN A 191 4.27 -10.71 4.74
CA ASN A 191 3.24 -11.54 4.09
C ASN A 191 2.72 -12.68 4.97
N SER A 192 3.43 -13.04 6.04
CA SER A 192 2.97 -14.05 6.99
C SER A 192 2.30 -13.38 8.19
N GLU A 193 3.09 -12.95 9.17
CA GLU A 193 2.60 -12.49 10.47
C GLU A 193 1.75 -11.22 10.35
N ILE A 194 2.29 -10.16 9.74
CA ILE A 194 1.61 -8.86 9.73
C ILE A 194 0.36 -8.89 8.85
N HIS A 195 0.45 -9.50 7.66
CA HIS A 195 -0.69 -9.71 6.77
C HIS A 195 -1.81 -10.47 7.49
N THR A 196 -1.48 -11.58 8.15
CA THR A 196 -2.47 -12.43 8.84
C THR A 196 -3.18 -11.66 9.95
N ASP A 197 -2.41 -10.96 10.78
CA ASP A 197 -2.94 -10.18 11.89
C ASP A 197 -3.83 -9.02 11.40
N LEU A 198 -3.39 -8.26 10.39
CA LEU A 198 -4.17 -7.16 9.79
C LEU A 198 -5.47 -7.66 9.15
N MET A 199 -5.40 -8.79 8.43
CA MET A 199 -6.56 -9.41 7.79
C MET A 199 -7.57 -9.97 8.78
N HIS A 200 -7.11 -10.42 9.94
CA HIS A 200 -7.98 -10.93 11.01
C HIS A 200 -8.60 -9.77 11.78
N GLN A 201 -7.79 -8.84 12.29
CA GLN A 201 -8.25 -7.80 13.21
C GLN A 201 -9.01 -6.67 12.51
N PHE A 202 -8.60 -6.32 11.29
CA PHE A 202 -9.09 -5.11 10.62
C PHE A 202 -9.69 -5.37 9.25
N GLY A 203 -9.52 -6.57 8.68
CA GLY A 203 -9.88 -6.86 7.28
C GLY A 203 -8.97 -6.18 6.26
N ILE A 204 -7.78 -5.73 6.68
CA ILE A 204 -6.79 -5.08 5.83
C ILE A 204 -5.84 -6.12 5.25
N SER A 205 -5.84 -6.26 3.94
CA SER A 205 -4.86 -7.03 3.19
C SER A 205 -3.65 -6.15 2.93
N MET A 206 -2.49 -6.53 3.47
CA MET A 206 -1.21 -5.89 3.14
C MET A 206 -0.21 -6.96 2.75
N ARG A 207 0.40 -6.82 1.57
CA ARG A 207 1.42 -7.75 1.06
C ARG A 207 2.56 -6.99 0.40
N TYR A 208 3.79 -7.48 0.56
CA TYR A 208 4.99 -6.93 -0.06
C TYR A 208 5.50 -7.86 -1.17
N TYR A 209 5.91 -7.25 -2.28
CA TYR A 209 6.45 -7.92 -3.47
C TYR A 209 7.74 -7.22 -3.89
N GLY A 210 8.75 -7.98 -4.32
CA GLY A 210 9.89 -7.43 -5.05
C GLY A 210 9.50 -7.04 -6.48
N TYR A 211 10.17 -6.06 -7.07
CA TYR A 211 9.87 -5.66 -8.46
C TYR A 211 10.08 -6.77 -9.50
N SER A 212 10.92 -7.77 -9.19
CA SER A 212 11.15 -8.95 -10.05
C SER A 212 10.13 -10.07 -9.83
N ASP A 213 9.32 -10.02 -8.76
CA ASP A 213 8.30 -11.04 -8.48
C ASP A 213 7.21 -11.02 -9.55
N GLU A 214 6.49 -12.13 -9.72
CA GLU A 214 5.32 -12.19 -10.59
C GLU A 214 4.27 -11.13 -10.18
N PRO A 215 3.73 -10.32 -11.12
CA PRO A 215 2.81 -9.26 -10.76
C PRO A 215 1.56 -9.79 -10.06
N PRO A 216 1.10 -9.13 -8.98
CA PRO A 216 0.03 -9.64 -8.15
C PRO A 216 -1.33 -9.51 -8.82
N VAL A 217 -2.28 -10.29 -8.30
CA VAL A 217 -3.71 -10.15 -8.58
C VAL A 217 -4.32 -9.31 -7.47
N ILE A 218 -4.90 -8.17 -7.84
CA ILE A 218 -5.66 -7.28 -6.96
C ILE A 218 -7.15 -7.59 -7.08
N THR A 219 -7.91 -7.23 -6.06
CA THR A 219 -9.38 -7.27 -6.08
C THR A 219 -9.88 -5.83 -6.14
N ILE A 220 -10.96 -5.60 -6.89
CA ILE A 220 -11.70 -4.33 -6.92
C ILE A 220 -13.20 -4.62 -6.96
N HIS A 221 -14.02 -3.74 -6.42
CA HIS A 221 -15.46 -3.64 -6.66
C HIS A 221 -15.73 -3.09 -8.06
N MET A 222 -16.65 -3.73 -8.76
CA MET A 222 -17.19 -3.24 -10.02
C MET A 222 -18.23 -2.16 -9.72
N VAL A 223 -18.04 -1.00 -10.34
CA VAL A 223 -19.02 0.08 -10.40
C VAL A 223 -20.05 -0.21 -11.49
#